data_AF-A0A918JNA3-F1
#
_entry.id   AF-A0A918JNA3-F1
#
_cell.length_a   1.000
_cell.length_b   1.000
_cell.length_c   1.000
_cell.angle_alpha   90.00
_cell.angle_beta   90.00
_cell.angle_gamma   90.00
#
_symmetry.space_group_name_H-M   'P 1'
#
loop_
_entity.id
_entity.type
_entity.pdbx_description
1 polymer ?
#
loop_
_entity_poly.entity_id
_entity_poly.type
_entity_poly.pdbx_seq_one_letter_code
_entity_poly.pdbx_strand_id
1 'polypeptide(L)' 'MTRYISYENMDGITEKLNLDPYDPVPENIIEIKKLLVKKLDIDTADQTPGSPKTPEELLDDALNNVNIAPSTVKLVIN' A
#
# COMPACT_ATOMS: atom_id res chain seq x y z
N MET A 1 4.84 -8.25 19.70
CA MET A 1 3.70 -7.73 18.92
C MET A 1 4.09 -7.81 17.46
N THR A 2 3.36 -8.57 16.67
CA THR A 2 3.62 -8.79 15.25
C THR A 2 2.72 -7.85 14.46
N ARG A 3 3.30 -7.08 13.55
CA ARG A 3 2.57 -6.13 12.71
C ARG A 3 2.80 -6.50 11.25
N TYR A 4 1.74 -6.52 10.46
CA TYR A 4 1.84 -6.77 9.01
C TYR A 4 0.76 -6.03 8.24
N ILE A 5 1.05 -5.68 6.99
CA ILE A 5 0.06 -5.20 6.04
C ILE A 5 -0.48 -6.41 5.30
N SER A 6 -1.81 -6.58 5.31
CA SER A 6 -2.51 -7.57 4.51
C SER A 6 -3.11 -6.86 3.30
N TYR A 7 -2.94 -7.42 2.11
CA TYR A 7 -3.55 -6.93 0.88
C TYR A 7 -3.85 -8.10 -0.04
N GLU A 8 -4.75 -7.92 -0.99
CA GLU A 8 -5.02 -8.90 -2.04
C GLU A 8 -4.40 -8.41 -3.34
N ASN A 9 -3.83 -9.34 -4.10
CA ASN A 9 -3.48 -9.08 -5.49
C ASN A 9 -4.73 -9.22 -6.39
N MET A 10 -4.65 -8.82 -7.65
CA MET A 10 -5.81 -8.92 -8.56
C MET A 10 -6.19 -10.36 -8.91
N ASP A 11 -5.33 -11.33 -8.62
CA ASP A 11 -5.61 -12.76 -8.73
C ASP A 11 -6.44 -13.29 -7.53
N GLY A 12 -6.78 -12.43 -6.56
CA GLY A 12 -7.58 -12.78 -5.37
C GLY A 12 -6.78 -13.49 -4.28
N ILE A 13 -5.45 -13.46 -4.33
CA ILE A 13 -4.57 -14.06 -3.33
C ILE A 13 -4.26 -13.01 -2.26
N THR A 14 -4.51 -13.34 -1.00
CA THR A 14 -4.12 -12.51 0.13
C THR A 14 -2.62 -12.64 0.42
N GLU A 15 -1.90 -11.55 0.27
CA GLU A 15 -0.50 -11.40 0.66
C GLU A 15 -0.36 -10.70 2.01
N LYS A 16 0.79 -10.93 2.65
CA LYS A 16 1.13 -10.35 3.96
C LYS A 16 2.55 -9.84 3.94
N LEU A 17 2.71 -8.55 4.20
CA LEU A 17 4.00 -7.89 4.34
C LEU A 17 4.25 -7.61 5.82
N ASN A 18 5.20 -8.32 6.42
CA ASN A 18 5.59 -8.07 7.81
C ASN A 18 6.24 -6.69 7.95
N LEU A 19 5.80 -5.95 8.95
CA LEU A 19 6.34 -4.65 9.31
C LEU A 19 7.38 -4.80 10.41
N ASP A 20 8.41 -3.96 10.35
CA ASP A 20 9.43 -3.94 11.39
C ASP A 20 8.80 -3.41 12.69
N PRO A 21 9.08 -3.99 13.88
CA PRO A 21 8.60 -3.48 15.16
C PRO A 21 9.04 -2.03 15.47
N TYR A 22 10.05 -1.49 14.78
CA TYR A 22 10.49 -0.09 14.88
C TYR A 22 9.82 0.84 13.87
N ASP A 23 9.11 0.32 12.86
CA ASP A 23 8.36 1.18 11.94
C ASP A 23 7.24 1.94 12.70
N PRO A 24 6.96 3.20 12.34
CA PRO A 24 5.82 3.93 12.89
C PRO A 24 4.52 3.17 12.58
N VAL A 25 3.57 3.15 13.52
CA VAL A 25 2.24 2.58 13.30
C VAL A 25 1.47 3.55 12.39
N PRO A 26 1.03 3.13 11.19
CA PRO A 26 0.14 3.94 10.37
C PRO A 26 -1.19 4.21 11.10
N GLU A 27 -1.64 5.46 11.13
CA GLU A 27 -2.89 5.85 11.80
C GLU A 27 -4.11 5.81 10.87
N ASN A 28 -3.88 5.85 9.55
CA ASN A 28 -4.94 5.88 8.53
C ASN A 28 -4.58 5.05 7.29
N ILE A 29 -5.58 4.82 6.43
CA ILE A 29 -5.42 3.99 5.21
C ILE A 29 -4.36 4.54 4.24
N ILE A 30 -4.24 5.86 4.12
CA ILE A 30 -3.27 6.52 3.24
C ILE A 30 -1.84 6.19 3.70
N GLU A 31 -1.59 6.25 5.01
CA GLU A 31 -0.28 5.88 5.57
C GLU A 31 0.04 4.39 5.41
N ILE A 32 -0.96 3.51 5.53
CA ILE A 32 -0.78 2.08 5.28
C ILE A 32 -0.38 1.85 3.82
N LYS A 33 -1.10 2.46 2.86
CA LYS A 33 -0.80 2.39 1.43
C LYS A 33 0.59 2.95 1.12
N LYS A 34 0.97 4.12 1.69
CA LYS A 34 2.32 4.70 1.54
C LYS A 34 3.41 3.76 2.05
N LEU A 35 3.21 3.15 3.21
CA LEU A 35 4.17 2.21 3.78
C LEU A 35 4.30 0.97 2.91
N LEU A 36 3.19 0.44 2.39
CA LEU A 36 3.18 -0.68 1.47
C LEU A 36 3.96 -0.37 0.19
N VAL A 37 3.65 0.77 -0.46
CA VAL A 37 4.35 1.28 -1.65
C VAL A 37 5.85 1.39 -1.40
N LYS A 38 6.25 2.00 -0.29
CA LYS A 38 7.65 2.16 0.08
C LYS A 38 8.37 0.84 0.32
N LYS A 39 7.71 -0.13 0.97
CA LYS A 39 8.33 -1.42 1.32
C LYS A 39 8.41 -2.37 0.13
N LEU A 40 7.48 -2.26 -0.82
CA LEU A 40 7.49 -3.01 -2.06
C LEU A 40 8.31 -2.32 -3.17
N ASP A 41 8.95 -1.20 -2.85
CA ASP A 41 9.75 -0.39 -3.79
C ASP A 41 8.97 -0.06 -5.08
N ILE A 42 7.69 0.29 -4.90
CA ILE A 42 6.79 0.62 -6.01
C ILE A 42 7.08 2.06 -6.41
N ASP A 43 7.49 2.25 -7.66
CA ASP A 43 7.76 3.58 -8.19
C ASP A 43 6.46 4.37 -8.41
N THR A 44 6.29 5.45 -7.66
CA THR A 44 5.18 6.40 -7.82
C THR A 44 5.49 7.53 -8.81
N ALA A 45 6.71 7.60 -9.35
CA ALA A 45 7.17 8.71 -10.19
C ALA A 45 6.64 8.68 -11.62
N ASP A 46 6.25 7.51 -12.13
CA ASP A 46 5.77 7.34 -13.51
C ASP A 46 4.26 7.68 -13.69
N GLN A 47 3.71 8.45 -12.74
CA GLN A 47 2.37 8.99 -12.81
C GLN A 47 2.37 10.20 -13.76
N THR A 48 2.34 9.96 -15.08
CA THR A 48 2.20 11.03 -16.09
C THR A 48 1.09 12.02 -15.67
N PRO A 49 1.38 13.33 -15.55
CA PRO A 49 0.44 14.31 -15.00
C PRO A 49 -0.62 14.68 -16.04
N GLY A 50 -1.56 13.77 -16.30
CA GLY A 50 -2.72 14.04 -17.14
C GLY A 50 -3.84 14.80 -16.43
N SER A 51 -3.81 14.86 -15.09
CA SER A 51 -4.81 15.51 -14.24
C SER A 51 -4.29 15.71 -12.81
N PRO A 52 -4.79 16.70 -12.06
CA PRO A 52 -4.49 16.82 -10.64
C PRO A 52 -5.15 15.65 -9.88
N LYS A 53 -4.38 14.60 -9.61
CA LYS A 53 -4.79 13.49 -8.75
C LYS A 53 -4.49 13.83 -7.29
N THR A 54 -5.36 13.39 -6.40
CA THR A 54 -5.11 13.46 -4.96
C THR A 54 -4.00 12.48 -4.56
N PRO A 55 -3.29 12.72 -3.44
CA PRO A 55 -2.26 11.80 -2.95
C PRO A 55 -2.75 10.36 -2.72
N GLU A 56 -4.05 10.17 -2.47
CA GLU A 56 -4.65 8.84 -2.35
C GLU A 56 -4.80 8.16 -3.71
N GLU A 57 -5.30 8.87 -4.72
CA GLU A 57 -5.41 8.34 -6.10
C GLU A 57 -4.05 7.96 -6.67
N LEU A 58 -2.99 8.72 -6.37
CA LEU A 58 -1.62 8.37 -6.78
C LEU A 58 -1.15 7.04 -6.19
N LEU A 59 -1.51 6.76 -4.94
CA LEU A 59 -1.16 5.51 -4.26
C LEU A 59 -1.99 4.35 -4.80
N ASP A 60 -3.27 4.59 -5.05
CA ASP A 60 -4.18 3.58 -5.57
C ASP A 60 -3.77 3.14 -6.96
N ASP A 61 -3.40 4.09 -7.82
CA ASP A 61 -2.86 3.80 -9.14
C ASP A 61 -1.50 3.08 -9.07
N ALA A 62 -0.61 3.48 -8.16
CA ALA A 62 0.68 2.80 -7.98
C ALA A 62 0.51 1.34 -7.54
N LEU A 63 -0.40 1.08 -6.59
CA LEU A 63 -0.73 -0.27 -6.14
C LEU A 63 -1.40 -1.09 -7.26
N ASN A 64 -2.33 -0.47 -7.98
CA ASN A 64 -3.01 -1.10 -9.12
C ASN A 64 -2.01 -1.49 -10.23
N ASN A 65 -1.06 -0.61 -10.55
CA ASN A 65 -0.01 -0.87 -11.55
C ASN A 65 0.84 -2.12 -11.25
N VAL A 66 0.98 -2.48 -9.97
CA VAL A 66 1.71 -3.69 -9.56
C VAL A 66 0.78 -4.84 -9.15
N ASN A 67 -0.45 -4.85 -9.66
CA ASN A 67 -1.43 -5.92 -9.44
C ASN A 67 -1.92 -6.04 -7.99
N ILE A 68 -1.92 -4.95 -7.21
CA ILE A 68 -2.43 -4.92 -5.84
C ILE A 68 -3.77 -4.19 -5.79
N ALA A 69 -4.77 -4.79 -5.14
CA ALA A 69 -6.08 -4.17 -4.95
C ALA A 69 -6.04 -3.17 -3.77
N PRO A 70 -6.01 -1.84 -4.00
CA PRO A 70 -5.80 -0.86 -2.93
C PRO A 70 -6.91 -0.84 -1.87
N SER A 71 -8.13 -1.25 -2.23
CA SER A 71 -9.28 -1.35 -1.32
C SER A 71 -9.16 -2.47 -0.27
N THR A 72 -8.28 -3.44 -0.51
CA THR A 72 -8.09 -4.62 0.35
C THR A 72 -6.95 -4.44 1.36
N VAL A 73 -6.17 -3.37 1.18
CA VAL A 73 -5.02 -3.02 2.01
C VAL A 73 -5.49 -2.70 3.43
N LYS A 74 -4.95 -3.42 4.41
CA LYS A 74 -5.27 -3.23 5.83
C LYS A 74 -4.06 -3.54 6.71
N LEU A 75 -3.94 -2.80 7.81
CA LEU A 75 -2.96 -3.07 8.85
C LEU A 75 -3.52 -4.10 9.84
N VAL A 76 -2.71 -5.12 10.15
CA VAL A 76 -3.02 -6.12 11.17
C VAL A 76 -1.96 -6.07 12.26
N ILE A 77 -2.42 -6.04 13.52
CA ILE A 77 -1.59 -5.97 14.72
C ILE A 77 -2.01 -7.12 15.64
N ASN A 78 -1.10 -8.06 15.89
CA ASN A 78 -1.30 -9.24 16.74
C ASN A 78 -0.30 -9.31 17.90
#